data_AF-A0A3S0PRV1-F1
#
_entry.id   AF-A0A3S0PRV1-F1
#
_cell.length_a   1.000
_cell.length_b   1.000
_cell.length_c   1.000
_cell.angle_alpha   90.00
_cell.angle_beta   90.00
_cell.angle_gamma   90.00
#
_symmetry.space_group_name_H-M   'P 1'
#
loop_
_entity.id
_entity.type
_entity.pdbx_description
1 polymer ?
#
loop_
_entity_poly.entity_id
_entity_poly.type
_entity_poly.pdbx_seq_one_letter_code
_entity_poly.pdbx_strand_id
1 'polypeptide(L)'
;MGKSIYLRAFRIENADITRRTLDVKELLEAKLESTTVEQRRMLLNSDDNEEDLICDYFKSRPYVFAAILRIKPKGDVPNIPDSLFNDNKFLISELDELDIDATLVYKDHYYFLMNNEYLVTNLPRNITVSRLQTYINHLLEDERDETVYEFTPLVKETPQYSLSDLKTIKFKIRKLLLLKKKQVKPHRYLHGQ
;
A
#
# COMPACT_ATOMS: atom_id res chain seq x y z
N MET A 1 -9.51 -18.58 -15.79
CA MET A 1 -9.43 -17.15 -16.16
C MET A 1 -8.62 -16.43 -15.10
N GLY A 2 -7.44 -15.91 -15.43
CA GLY A 2 -6.60 -15.18 -14.46
C GLY A 2 -7.21 -13.83 -14.10
N LYS A 3 -7.08 -13.41 -12.83
CA LYS A 3 -7.43 -12.05 -12.41
C LYS A 3 -6.49 -11.06 -13.12
N SER A 4 -7.04 -10.01 -13.73
CA SER A 4 -6.22 -8.94 -14.32
C SER A 4 -5.59 -8.08 -13.22
N ILE A 5 -4.27 -7.87 -13.29
CA ILE A 5 -3.52 -6.99 -12.39
C ILE A 5 -3.30 -5.66 -13.10
N TYR A 6 -3.61 -4.55 -12.41
CA TYR A 6 -3.36 -3.20 -12.91
C TYR A 6 -2.07 -2.67 -12.31
N LEU A 7 -1.16 -2.19 -13.15
CA LEU A 7 0.07 -1.52 -12.74
C LEU A 7 -0.08 -0.01 -12.91
N ARG A 8 0.51 0.74 -11.98
CA ARG A 8 0.62 2.19 -12.02
C ARG A 8 2.09 2.56 -11.96
N ALA A 9 2.51 3.52 -12.78
CA ALA A 9 3.88 3.97 -12.84
C ALA A 9 3.97 5.43 -12.37
N PHE A 10 5.05 5.73 -11.65
CA PHE A 10 5.34 7.02 -11.06
C PHE A 10 6.81 7.35 -11.33
N ARG A 11 7.08 8.64 -11.51
CA ARG A 11 8.43 9.20 -11.45
C ARG A 11 8.76 9.52 -10.00
N ILE A 12 9.99 9.25 -9.60
CA ILE A 12 10.51 9.64 -8.31
C ILE A 12 11.21 10.99 -8.48
N GLU A 13 10.77 11.95 -7.69
CA GLU A 13 11.32 13.31 -7.66
C GLU A 13 11.74 13.61 -6.21
N ASN A 14 12.73 14.48 -6.04
CA ASN A 14 13.08 15.03 -4.74
C ASN A 14 12.78 16.53 -4.73
N ALA A 15 12.28 17.04 -3.61
CA ALA A 15 11.96 18.46 -3.47
C ALA A 15 13.22 19.37 -3.57
N ASP A 16 14.40 18.81 -3.36
CA ASP A 16 15.67 19.55 -3.44
C ASP A 16 16.23 19.57 -4.87
N ILE A 17 16.08 20.72 -5.52
CA ILE A 17 16.55 21.01 -6.89
C ILE A 17 18.08 20.91 -7.00
N THR A 18 18.82 21.00 -5.88
CA THR A 18 20.28 21.00 -5.84
C THR A 18 20.89 19.60 -5.68
N ARG A 19 20.14 18.64 -5.13
CA ARG A 19 20.53 17.24 -5.04
C ARG A 19 19.99 16.51 -6.26
N ARG A 20 20.84 15.86 -7.07
CA ARG A 20 20.32 14.85 -8.01
C ARG A 20 19.77 13.70 -7.16
N THR A 21 18.52 13.27 -7.36
CA THR A 21 18.00 11.98 -6.88
C THR A 21 18.99 10.88 -7.25
N LEU A 22 19.82 10.42 -6.31
CA LEU A 22 20.91 9.50 -6.66
C LEU A 22 20.98 8.24 -5.80
N ASP A 23 20.13 8.07 -4.79
CA ASP A 23 20.34 6.98 -3.83
C ASP A 23 19.09 6.38 -3.20
N VAL A 24 17.86 6.79 -3.52
CA VAL A 24 16.66 6.22 -2.85
C VAL A 24 16.62 4.69 -2.92
N LYS A 25 17.07 4.11 -4.04
CA LYS A 25 17.18 2.67 -4.23
C LYS A 25 18.27 2.08 -3.35
N GLU A 26 19.45 2.69 -3.33
CA GLU A 26 20.59 2.28 -2.50
C GLU A 26 20.29 2.38 -1.00
N LEU A 27 19.64 3.46 -0.55
CA LEU A 27 19.18 3.64 0.82
C LEU A 27 18.14 2.59 1.20
N LEU A 28 17.19 2.29 0.30
CA LEU A 28 16.23 1.23 0.50
C LEU A 28 16.92 -0.15 0.60
N GLU A 29 17.86 -0.46 -0.29
CA GLU A 29 18.64 -1.71 -0.20
C GLU A 29 19.37 -1.83 1.14
N ALA A 30 20.05 -0.76 1.58
CA ALA A 30 20.79 -0.74 2.83
C ALA A 30 19.86 -0.87 4.06
N LYS A 31 18.71 -0.20 4.06
CA LYS A 31 17.70 -0.33 5.14
C LYS A 31 17.14 -1.74 5.19
N LEU A 32 16.78 -2.31 4.03
CA LEU A 32 16.24 -3.67 3.96
C LEU A 32 17.25 -4.72 4.42
N GLU A 33 18.55 -4.54 4.14
CA GLU A 33 19.59 -5.46 4.61
C GLU A 33 19.90 -5.35 6.11
N SER A 34 19.76 -4.15 6.68
CA SER A 34 20.16 -3.86 8.07
C SER A 34 19.04 -4.02 9.10
N THR A 35 17.79 -4.21 8.67
CA THR A 35 16.61 -4.28 9.54
C THR A 35 15.91 -5.63 9.49
N THR A 36 15.17 -5.97 10.53
CA THR A 36 14.19 -7.07 10.53
C THR A 36 12.86 -6.60 9.97
N VAL A 37 11.93 -7.52 9.69
CA VAL A 37 10.58 -7.15 9.24
C VAL A 37 9.85 -6.31 10.30
N GLU A 38 10.02 -6.64 11.59
CA GLU A 38 9.45 -5.88 12.72
C GLU A 38 9.83 -4.40 12.68
N GLN A 39 11.10 -4.11 12.41
CA GLN A 39 11.65 -2.75 12.38
C GLN A 39 11.14 -1.90 11.20
N ARG A 40 10.43 -2.51 10.24
CA ARG A 40 9.90 -1.84 9.04
C ARG A 40 8.41 -1.55 9.13
N ARG A 41 7.78 -1.81 10.28
CA ARG A 41 6.36 -1.57 10.52
C ARG A 41 6.09 -0.07 10.59
N MET A 42 5.04 0.36 9.91
CA MET A 42 4.56 1.74 9.97
C MET A 42 3.06 1.76 10.24
N LEU A 43 2.66 2.40 11.33
CA LEU A 43 1.26 2.67 11.66
C LEU A 43 0.63 3.62 10.62
N LEU A 44 -0.49 3.19 10.03
CA LEU A 44 -1.21 3.96 9.01
C LEU A 44 -2.14 5.01 9.60
N ASN A 45 -2.75 4.71 10.75
CA ASN A 45 -3.64 5.60 11.48
C ASN A 45 -3.73 5.18 12.95
N SER A 46 -4.08 6.13 13.82
CA SER A 46 -4.31 5.89 15.25
C SER A 46 -5.59 5.12 15.56
N ASP A 47 -6.56 5.14 14.63
CA ASP A 47 -7.92 4.71 14.91
C ASP A 47 -8.15 3.22 14.63
N ASP A 48 -7.43 2.66 13.66
CA ASP A 48 -7.65 1.30 13.17
C ASP A 48 -6.45 0.36 13.39
N ASN A 49 -5.36 0.85 14.00
CA ASN A 49 -4.13 0.09 14.27
C ASN A 49 -3.60 -0.70 13.07
N GLU A 50 -3.88 -0.26 11.85
CA GLU A 50 -3.37 -0.93 10.65
C GLU A 50 -1.94 -0.49 10.41
N GLU A 51 -1.10 -1.43 10.00
CA GLU A 51 0.31 -1.18 9.72
C GLU A 51 0.69 -1.75 8.36
N ASP A 52 1.52 -1.02 7.64
CA ASP A 52 2.20 -1.52 6.43
C ASP A 52 3.65 -1.88 6.79
N LEU A 53 4.18 -2.94 6.18
CA LEU A 53 5.57 -3.38 6.34
C LEU A 53 6.08 -4.08 5.07
N ILE A 54 7.38 -3.99 4.77
CA ILE A 54 8.01 -4.80 3.71
C ILE A 54 8.38 -6.17 4.29
N CYS A 55 7.63 -7.20 3.89
CA CYS A 55 7.85 -8.59 4.35
C CYS A 55 8.87 -9.34 3.51
N ASP A 56 8.94 -9.07 2.19
CA ASP A 56 9.90 -9.69 1.28
C ASP A 56 10.42 -8.71 0.25
N TYR A 57 11.64 -8.96 -0.22
CA TYR A 57 12.26 -8.20 -1.29
C TYR A 57 13.25 -9.03 -2.09
N PHE A 58 13.45 -8.59 -3.33
CA PHE A 58 14.43 -9.10 -4.26
C PHE A 58 15.21 -7.94 -4.89
N LYS A 59 16.54 -8.03 -4.84
CA LYS A 59 17.43 -7.08 -5.50
C LYS A 59 17.77 -7.61 -6.89
N SER A 60 17.39 -6.85 -7.90
CA SER A 60 17.89 -7.01 -9.27
C SER A 60 18.69 -5.77 -9.62
N ARG A 61 19.74 -5.84 -10.44
CA ARG A 61 20.27 -4.59 -11.02
C ARG A 61 19.51 -4.32 -12.31
N PRO A 62 18.82 -3.18 -12.48
CA PRO A 62 18.87 -1.94 -11.68
C PRO A 62 17.69 -1.65 -10.73
N TYR A 63 16.95 -2.66 -10.26
CA TYR A 63 15.68 -2.50 -9.52
C TYR A 63 15.60 -3.25 -8.18
N VAL A 64 14.94 -2.65 -7.19
CA VAL A 64 14.42 -3.38 -6.01
C VAL A 64 12.96 -3.74 -6.26
N PHE A 65 12.64 -5.02 -6.12
CA PHE A 65 11.27 -5.51 -6.03
C PHE A 65 10.95 -5.80 -4.57
N ALA A 66 9.77 -5.40 -4.09
CA ALA A 66 9.37 -5.66 -2.71
C ALA A 66 7.87 -5.91 -2.59
N ALA A 67 7.53 -6.72 -1.58
CA ALA A 67 6.18 -7.01 -1.17
C ALA A 67 5.87 -6.24 0.12
N ILE A 68 4.81 -5.43 0.09
CA ILE A 68 4.25 -4.80 1.28
C ILE A 68 3.08 -5.62 1.77
N LEU A 69 3.15 -6.00 3.04
CA LEU A 69 2.09 -6.65 3.80
C LEU A 69 1.34 -5.60 4.61
N ARG A 70 0.02 -5.67 4.59
CA ARG A 70 -0.82 -4.95 5.57
C ARG A 70 -1.26 -5.89 6.66
N ILE A 71 -1.00 -5.47 7.90
CA ILE A 71 -1.45 -6.16 9.10
C ILE A 71 -2.37 -5.27 9.94
N LYS A 72 -3.22 -5.90 10.75
CA LYS A 72 -4.00 -5.26 11.82
C LYS A 72 -3.80 -6.08 13.10
N PRO A 73 -2.81 -5.73 13.94
CA PRO A 73 -2.60 -6.39 15.22
C PRO A 73 -3.87 -6.32 16.08
N LYS A 74 -4.27 -7.44 16.68
CA LYS A 74 -5.44 -7.51 17.59
C LYS A 74 -5.05 -8.20 18.89
N GLY A 75 -4.67 -7.41 19.90
CA GLY A 75 -4.53 -7.86 21.30
C GLY A 75 -3.86 -9.25 21.42
N ASP A 76 -4.50 -10.16 22.16
CA ASP A 76 -4.01 -11.51 22.48
C ASP A 76 -4.44 -12.61 21.47
N VAL A 77 -4.91 -12.24 20.27
CA VAL A 77 -5.23 -13.24 19.22
C VAL A 77 -3.92 -13.85 18.73
N PRO A 78 -3.82 -15.17 18.50
CA PRO A 78 -2.59 -15.80 18.02
C PRO A 78 -2.12 -15.09 16.74
N ASN A 79 -1.03 -14.35 16.91
CA ASN A 79 -0.44 -13.47 15.92
C ASN A 79 0.39 -14.31 14.93
N ILE A 80 0.71 -13.70 13.78
CA ILE A 80 1.85 -14.14 12.97
C ILE A 80 3.03 -14.33 13.93
N PRO A 81 3.69 -15.51 13.97
CA PRO A 81 4.74 -15.80 14.94
C PRO A 81 5.78 -14.69 14.99
N ASP A 82 6.15 -14.24 16.19
CA ASP A 82 7.18 -13.22 16.38
C ASP A 82 8.49 -13.59 15.67
N SER A 83 8.76 -14.89 15.51
CA SER A 83 9.90 -15.40 14.74
C SER A 83 9.93 -14.88 13.30
N LEU A 84 8.78 -14.80 12.61
CA LEU A 84 8.71 -14.28 11.23
C LEU A 84 9.03 -12.79 11.17
N PHE A 85 8.65 -12.02 12.19
CA PHE A 85 8.97 -10.59 12.25
C PHE A 85 10.42 -10.31 12.65
N ASN A 86 11.04 -11.23 13.39
CA ASN A 86 12.45 -11.17 13.76
C ASN A 86 13.39 -11.52 12.61
N ASP A 87 12.89 -12.22 11.59
CA ASP A 87 13.65 -12.48 10.38
C ASP A 87 13.82 -11.21 9.53
N ASN A 88 14.82 -11.23 8.66
CA ASN A 88 15.03 -10.14 7.70
C ASN A 88 13.90 -10.10 6.65
N LYS A 89 13.36 -11.25 6.25
CA LYS A 89 12.26 -11.33 5.29
C LYS A 89 11.58 -12.69 5.36
N PHE A 90 10.30 -12.73 4.98
CA PHE A 90 9.51 -13.95 4.83
C PHE A 90 8.55 -13.82 3.63
N LEU A 91 8.27 -14.93 2.95
CA LEU A 91 7.33 -14.97 1.84
C LEU A 91 5.89 -14.92 2.36
N ILE A 92 5.01 -14.23 1.62
CA ILE A 92 3.58 -14.19 1.97
C ILE A 92 2.97 -15.62 1.98
N SER A 93 3.46 -16.52 1.13
CA SER A 93 3.01 -17.93 1.11
C SER A 93 3.36 -18.68 2.39
N GLU A 94 4.39 -18.27 3.13
CA GLU A 94 4.70 -18.87 4.44
C GLU A 94 3.58 -18.58 5.45
N LEU A 95 2.81 -17.49 5.27
CA LEU A 95 1.63 -17.21 6.09
C LEU A 95 0.47 -18.17 5.82
N ASP A 96 0.36 -18.70 4.59
CA ASP A 96 -0.66 -19.69 4.24
C ASP A 96 -0.35 -21.06 4.85
N GLU A 97 0.92 -21.34 5.15
CA GLU A 97 1.40 -22.58 5.77
C GLU A 97 1.27 -22.59 7.30
N LEU A 98 1.10 -21.41 7.90
CA LEU A 98 0.81 -21.30 9.33
C LEU A 98 -0.62 -21.80 9.57
N ASP A 99 -0.75 -22.87 10.37
CA ASP A 99 -2.04 -23.39 10.88
C ASP A 99 -2.66 -22.47 11.95
N ILE A 100 -2.38 -21.17 11.84
CA ILE A 100 -2.86 -20.07 12.65
C ILE A 100 -3.88 -19.34 11.78
N ASP A 101 -4.91 -18.76 12.38
CA ASP A 101 -5.86 -17.91 11.66
C ASP A 101 -5.22 -16.55 11.31
N ALA A 102 -4.14 -16.60 10.52
CA ALA A 102 -3.38 -15.47 10.02
C ALA A 102 -4.29 -14.47 9.29
N THR A 103 -5.46 -14.90 8.83
CA THR A 103 -6.51 -14.06 8.22
C THR A 103 -7.07 -12.99 9.18
N LEU A 104 -6.90 -13.16 10.50
CA LEU A 104 -7.32 -12.17 11.49
C LEU A 104 -6.41 -10.94 11.52
N VAL A 105 -5.12 -11.13 11.22
CA VAL A 105 -4.07 -10.09 11.24
C VAL A 105 -3.74 -9.64 9.82
N TYR A 106 -3.64 -10.55 8.87
CA TYR A 106 -3.44 -10.28 7.45
C TYR A 106 -4.64 -9.57 6.85
N LYS A 107 -4.42 -8.38 6.28
CA LYS A 107 -5.49 -7.60 5.63
C LYS A 107 -5.39 -7.58 4.13
N ASP A 108 -4.22 -7.31 3.61
CA ASP A 108 -3.97 -7.17 2.19
C ASP A 108 -2.46 -7.20 1.93
N HIS A 109 -2.08 -7.24 0.66
CA HIS A 109 -0.70 -7.03 0.24
C HIS A 109 -0.66 -6.38 -1.15
N TYR A 110 0.47 -5.75 -1.45
CA TYR A 110 0.76 -5.27 -2.78
C TYR A 110 2.27 -5.30 -3.01
N TYR A 111 2.66 -5.10 -4.25
CA TYR A 111 4.04 -5.15 -4.69
C TYR A 111 4.44 -3.81 -5.29
N PHE A 112 5.73 -3.53 -5.21
CA PHE A 112 6.34 -2.47 -5.99
C PHE A 112 7.69 -2.90 -6.56
N LEU A 113 8.06 -2.26 -7.66
CA LEU A 113 9.36 -2.33 -8.29
C LEU A 113 9.86 -0.90 -8.42
N MET A 114 11.08 -0.62 -8.00
CA MET A 114 11.65 0.73 -8.12
C MET A 114 13.13 0.74 -8.48
N ASN A 115 13.55 1.82 -9.13
CA ASN A 115 14.94 2.25 -9.21
C ASN A 115 15.04 3.70 -8.67
N ASN A 116 16.09 4.44 -9.03
CA ASN A 116 16.26 5.83 -8.60
C ASN A 116 15.35 6.85 -9.33
N GLU A 117 14.68 6.47 -10.41
CA GLU A 117 13.89 7.38 -11.25
C GLU A 117 12.41 7.03 -11.31
N TYR A 118 12.06 5.76 -11.16
CA TYR A 118 10.73 5.23 -11.42
C TYR A 118 10.30 4.23 -10.36
N LEU A 119 8.99 4.24 -10.10
CA LEU A 119 8.29 3.32 -9.24
C LEU A 119 7.11 2.73 -10.00
N VAL A 120 6.98 1.41 -10.01
CA VAL A 120 5.83 0.68 -10.55
C VAL A 120 5.20 -0.12 -9.42
N THR A 121 3.88 -0.01 -9.26
CA THR A 121 3.16 -0.75 -8.21
C THR A 121 1.80 -1.26 -8.69
N ASN A 122 1.36 -2.37 -8.12
CA ASN A 122 0.00 -2.88 -8.25
C ASN A 122 -0.92 -2.44 -7.10
N LEU A 123 -0.50 -1.49 -6.26
CA LEU A 123 -1.30 -0.92 -5.18
C LEU A 123 -2.74 -0.63 -5.69
N PRO A 124 -3.81 -0.98 -4.94
CA PRO A 124 -5.18 -0.82 -5.39
C PRO A 124 -5.53 0.60 -5.86
N ARG A 125 -6.31 0.72 -6.94
CA ARG A 125 -6.62 2.02 -7.59
C ARG A 125 -7.42 2.98 -6.72
N ASN A 126 -8.13 2.49 -5.72
CA ASN A 126 -8.84 3.30 -4.73
C ASN A 126 -7.91 3.84 -3.64
N ILE A 127 -6.62 3.48 -3.66
CA ILE A 127 -5.59 3.94 -2.73
C ILE A 127 -4.62 4.86 -3.49
N THR A 128 -4.35 6.03 -2.93
CA THR A 128 -3.40 7.00 -3.49
C THR A 128 -1.96 6.52 -3.31
N VAL A 129 -1.08 6.87 -4.25
CA VAL A 129 0.35 6.53 -4.17
C VAL A 129 1.02 7.18 -2.96
N SER A 130 0.45 8.28 -2.45
CA SER A 130 0.91 8.97 -1.23
C SER A 130 1.08 8.02 -0.06
N ARG A 131 0.31 6.93 0.03
CA ARG A 131 0.50 5.92 1.08
C ARG A 131 1.87 5.24 0.98
N LEU A 132 2.24 4.77 -0.21
CA LEU A 132 3.55 4.18 -0.46
C LEU A 132 4.65 5.23 -0.33
N GLN A 133 4.40 6.47 -0.76
CA GLN A 133 5.33 7.59 -0.57
C GLN A 133 5.62 7.86 0.91
N THR A 134 4.59 7.97 1.75
CA THR A 134 4.73 8.14 3.19
C THR A 134 5.50 6.97 3.79
N TYR A 135 5.16 5.74 3.40
CA TYR A 135 5.85 4.54 3.87
C TYR A 135 7.36 4.57 3.56
N ILE A 136 7.75 4.83 2.31
CA ILE A 136 9.17 4.87 1.94
C ILE A 136 9.91 6.01 2.64
N ASN A 137 9.29 7.20 2.76
CA ASN A 137 9.92 8.32 3.47
C ASN A 137 10.05 8.08 4.98
N HIS A 138 9.10 7.37 5.59
CA HIS A 138 9.19 6.98 7.00
C HIS A 138 10.25 5.90 7.22
N LEU A 139 10.26 4.87 6.37
CA LEU A 139 11.24 3.78 6.45
C LEU A 139 12.69 4.28 6.33
N LEU A 140 12.91 5.33 5.52
CA LEU A 140 14.23 5.93 5.27
C LEU A 140 14.46 7.22 6.05
N GLU A 141 13.67 7.51 7.09
CA GLU A 141 13.71 8.79 7.79
C GLU A 141 15.08 9.11 8.39
N ASP A 142 15.78 8.10 8.93
CA ASP A 142 17.11 8.27 9.53
C ASP A 142 18.23 8.39 8.48
N GLU A 143 17.99 7.90 7.25
CA GLU A 143 18.99 7.78 6.20
C GLU A 143 18.90 8.86 5.12
N ARG A 144 17.74 9.51 4.95
CA ARG A 144 17.47 10.43 3.83
C ARG A 144 17.86 11.89 4.09
N ASP A 145 18.49 12.20 5.22
CA ASP A 145 18.66 13.56 5.74
C ASP A 145 17.31 14.33 5.69
N GLU A 146 17.32 15.55 5.15
CA GLU A 146 16.15 16.39 4.90
C GLU A 146 15.41 16.04 3.58
N THR A 147 15.93 15.10 2.79
CA THR A 147 15.39 14.77 1.46
C THR A 147 14.05 14.06 1.57
N VAL A 148 12.98 14.61 0.98
CA VAL A 148 11.68 13.95 0.88
C VAL A 148 11.45 13.50 -0.56
N TYR A 149 11.11 12.23 -0.73
CA TYR A 149 10.80 11.63 -2.03
C TYR A 149 9.32 11.86 -2.38
N GLU A 150 9.07 12.31 -3.60
CA GLU A 150 7.74 12.50 -4.18
C GLU A 150 7.50 11.52 -5.34
N PHE A 151 6.30 10.94 -5.39
CA PHE A 151 5.90 10.00 -6.42
C PHE A 151 4.88 10.62 -7.37
N THR A 152 5.38 11.18 -8.47
CA THR A 152 4.58 11.89 -9.48
C THR A 152 4.03 10.90 -10.51
N PRO A 153 2.70 10.81 -10.73
CA PRO A 153 2.12 9.87 -11.69
C PRO A 153 2.67 10.08 -13.11
N LEU A 154 3.11 9.00 -13.77
CA LEU A 154 3.44 9.04 -15.19
C LEU A 154 2.15 9.02 -16.01
N VAL A 155 1.83 10.16 -16.62
CA VAL A 155 0.68 10.28 -17.53
C VAL A 155 1.19 10.10 -18.95
N LYS A 156 0.57 9.17 -19.69
CA LYS A 156 0.82 9.06 -21.13
C LYS A 156 0.24 10.29 -21.82
N GLU A 157 1.07 11.00 -22.57
CA GLU A 157 0.60 12.11 -23.39
C GLU A 157 -0.46 11.61 -24.39
N THR A 158 -1.53 12.38 -24.52
CA THR A 158 -2.60 12.14 -25.50
C THR A 158 -2.61 13.30 -26.49
N PRO A 159 -1.60 13.39 -27.39
CA PRO A 159 -1.39 14.57 -28.24
C PRO A 159 -2.58 14.86 -29.18
N GLN A 160 -3.45 13.87 -29.40
CA GLN A 160 -4.68 13.99 -30.17
C GLN A 160 -5.79 14.81 -29.49
N TYR A 161 -5.63 15.19 -28.22
CA TYR A 161 -6.60 16.00 -27.49
C TYR A 161 -5.88 17.19 -26.86
N SER A 162 -6.19 18.41 -27.31
CA SER A 162 -5.77 19.63 -26.62
C SER A 162 -6.71 19.95 -25.47
N LEU A 163 -6.22 20.63 -24.43
CA LEU A 163 -7.09 21.21 -23.40
C LEU A 163 -8.14 22.16 -23.99
N SER A 164 -7.83 22.82 -25.11
CA SER A 164 -8.78 23.66 -25.84
C SER A 164 -9.98 22.90 -26.41
N ASP A 165 -9.84 21.58 -26.62
CA ASP A 165 -10.89 20.73 -27.18
C ASP A 165 -11.87 20.22 -26.11
N LEU A 166 -11.58 20.50 -24.85
CA LEU A 166 -12.28 19.98 -23.68
C LEU A 166 -13.58 20.77 -23.43
N LYS A 167 -14.68 20.34 -24.05
CA LYS A 167 -15.98 21.05 -23.97
C LYS A 167 -16.66 20.95 -22.60
N THR A 168 -16.48 19.87 -21.86
CA THR A 168 -17.14 19.64 -20.57
C THR A 168 -16.43 18.55 -19.76
N ILE A 169 -16.24 18.78 -18.46
CA ILE A 169 -15.80 17.74 -17.50
C ILE A 169 -17.03 17.25 -16.73
N LYS A 170 -17.31 15.95 -16.76
CA LYS A 170 -18.41 15.33 -16.01
C LYS A 170 -17.86 14.37 -14.95
N PHE A 171 -18.07 14.71 -13.68
CA PHE A 171 -17.72 13.84 -12.57
C PHE A 171 -18.83 12.81 -12.33
N LYS A 172 -18.51 11.52 -12.47
CA LYS A 172 -19.44 10.45 -12.12
C LYS A 172 -19.21 10.04 -10.67
N ILE A 173 -20.02 10.59 -9.77
CA ILE A 173 -20.03 10.15 -8.37
C ILE A 173 -20.64 8.74 -8.34
N ARG A 174 -19.84 7.75 -7.94
CA ARG A 174 -20.33 6.39 -7.70
C ARG A 174 -21.10 6.42 -6.38
N LYS A 175 -22.44 6.49 -6.43
CA LYS A 175 -23.29 6.33 -5.25
C LYS A 175 -22.98 4.97 -4.60
N LEU A 176 -22.41 4.98 -3.41
CA LEU A 176 -22.42 3.83 -2.52
C LEU A 176 -23.88 3.51 -2.20
N LEU A 177 -24.32 2.31 -2.60
CA LEU A 177 -25.64 1.79 -2.24
C LEU A 177 -25.66 1.51 -0.73
N LEU A 178 -26.08 2.50 0.06
CA LEU A 178 -26.56 2.28 1.42
C LEU A 178 -27.87 1.49 1.34
N LEU A 179 -27.77 0.16 1.43
CA LEU A 179 -28.92 -0.71 1.69
C LEU A 179 -29.46 -0.42 3.10
N LYS A 180 -30.42 0.50 3.21
CA LYS A 180 -31.30 0.56 4.38
C LYS A 180 -32.29 -0.61 4.31
N LYS A 181 -32.00 -1.72 4.99
CA LYS A 181 -33.04 -2.68 5.39
C LYS A 181 -33.95 -2.02 6.42
N LYS A 182 -35.19 -1.72 6.04
CA LYS A 182 -36.34 -1.68 6.97
C LYS A 182 -37.51 -2.39 6.30
N GLN A 183 -37.66 -3.68 6.55
CA GLN A 183 -38.97 -4.30 6.57
C GLN A 183 -39.47 -4.22 8.01
N VAL A 184 -40.45 -3.35 8.26
CA VAL A 184 -41.29 -3.44 9.46
C VAL A 184 -42.54 -4.19 9.01
N LYS A 185 -42.72 -5.42 9.51
CA LYS A 185 -43.96 -6.20 9.34
C LYS A 185 -45.08 -5.53 10.16
N PRO A 186 -46.33 -5.48 9.66
CA PRO A 186 -47.46 -5.08 10.49
C PRO A 186 -47.81 -6.22 11.47
N HIS A 187 -47.72 -5.96 12.77
CA HIS A 187 -48.34 -6.81 13.79
C HIS A 187 -49.85 -6.53 13.81
N ARG A 188 -50.63 -7.54 13.41
CA ARG A 188 -52.03 -7.69 13.80
C ARG A 188 -52.06 -7.95 15.31
N TYR A 189 -52.83 -7.15 16.04
CA TYR A 189 -53.41 -7.60 17.30
C TYR A 189 -54.93 -7.63 17.14
N LEU A 190 -55.47 -8.84 17.15
CA LEU A 190 -56.84 -9.16 17.51
C LEU A 190 -56.87 -9.33 19.03
N HIS A 191 -57.85 -8.67 19.67
CA HIS A 191 -58.61 -9.02 20.88
C HIS A 191 -59.23 -7.69 21.35
N GLY A 192 -60.54 -7.51 21.49
CA GLY A 192 -61.53 -8.45 21.96
C GLY A 192 -62.11 -7.87 23.25
N GLN A 193 -63.18 -7.09 23.12
CA GLN A 193 -64.35 -7.01 24.01
C GLN A 193 -65.39 -6.10 23.35
#